data_AF-A0A950T5L7-F1
#
_entry.id   AF-A0A950T5L7-F1
#
_cell.length_a   1.000
_cell.length_b   1.000
_cell.length_c   1.000
_cell.angle_alpha   90.00
_cell.angle_beta   90.00
_cell.angle_gamma   90.00
#
_symmetry.space_group_name_H-M   'P 1'
#
loop_
_entity.id
_entity.type
_entity.pdbx_description
1 polymer ?
#
loop_
_entity_poly.entity_id
_entity_poly.type
_entity_poly.pdbx_seq_one_letter_code
_entity_poly.pdbx_strand_id
1 'polypeptide(L)'
;LFATFIIAMFWKRVSPMAGVFGLAAGTLAAAVFHYVAFYLPYFYPGGVIDAAHATINAQMQNFYGAIAAFVVDAIVTVIVTFMGKPKPLKELAGLVWGVPDPNAPDPSKTPKPPWWESPTVLGWVALGITLLLSLIFL
;
A
#
# COMPACT_ATOMS: atom_id res chain seq x y z
N LEU A 1 3.95 4.58 -3.41
CA LEU A 1 4.94 3.94 -2.47
C LEU A 1 4.50 2.57 -2.01
N PHE A 2 3.43 2.44 -1.21
CA PHE A 2 3.07 1.13 -0.67
C PHE A 2 2.59 0.14 -1.75
N ALA A 3 1.83 0.63 -2.74
CA ALA A 3 1.38 -0.17 -3.90
C ALA A 3 2.55 -0.78 -4.68
N THR A 4 3.54 0.01 -5.10
CA THR A 4 4.73 -0.51 -5.79
C THR A 4 5.43 -1.63 -5.02
N PHE A 5 5.59 -1.50 -3.69
CA PHE A 5 6.22 -2.55 -2.88
C PHE A 5 5.40 -3.84 -2.86
N ILE A 6 4.08 -3.75 -2.61
CA ILE A 6 3.21 -4.94 -2.61
C ILE A 6 3.30 -5.66 -3.95
N ILE A 7 3.12 -4.91 -5.05
CA ILE A 7 3.10 -5.50 -6.38
C ILE A 7 4.47 -6.14 -6.69
N ALA A 8 5.58 -5.47 -6.38
CA ALA A 8 6.92 -6.02 -6.56
C ALA A 8 7.17 -7.29 -5.73
N MET A 9 6.67 -7.35 -4.49
CA MET A 9 6.83 -8.51 -3.62
C MET A 9 6.03 -9.73 -4.08
N PHE A 10 4.90 -9.56 -4.76
CA PHE A 10 4.05 -10.68 -5.20
C PHE A 10 4.09 -10.95 -6.71
N TRP A 11 4.76 -10.11 -7.51
CA TRP A 11 4.83 -10.25 -8.96
C TRP A 11 6.25 -10.18 -9.51
N LYS A 12 6.81 -11.36 -9.82
CA LYS A 12 8.19 -11.55 -10.33
C LYS A 12 8.52 -10.79 -11.61
N ARG A 13 7.51 -10.29 -12.32
CA ARG A 13 7.68 -9.63 -13.63
C ARG A 13 7.91 -8.13 -13.52
N VAL A 14 7.64 -7.53 -12.36
CA VAL A 14 7.75 -6.08 -12.14
C VAL A 14 9.16 -5.61 -12.50
N SER A 15 9.23 -4.66 -13.42
CA SER A 15 10.49 -4.07 -13.86
C SER A 15 10.91 -2.93 -12.92
N PRO A 16 12.22 -2.63 -12.77
CA PRO A 16 12.67 -1.51 -11.94
C PRO A 16 12.05 -0.16 -12.36
N MET A 17 11.93 0.06 -13.66
CA MET A 17 11.29 1.27 -14.20
C MET A 17 9.80 1.33 -13.85
N ALA A 18 9.10 0.20 -13.78
CA ALA A 18 7.71 0.17 -13.34
C ALA A 18 7.54 0.64 -11.88
N GLY A 19 8.52 0.35 -11.02
CA GLY A 19 8.57 0.89 -9.67
C GLY A 19 8.77 2.41 -9.65
N VAL A 20 9.70 2.93 -10.46
CA VAL A 20 9.99 4.38 -10.53
C VAL A 20 8.79 5.15 -11.09
N PHE A 21 8.25 4.72 -12.22
CA PHE A 21 7.12 5.39 -12.87
C PHE A 21 5.83 5.25 -12.06
N GLY A 22 5.57 4.08 -11.47
CA GLY A 22 4.42 3.90 -10.57
C GLY A 22 4.49 4.82 -9.37
N LEU A 23 5.66 4.88 -8.71
CA LEU A 23 5.90 5.78 -7.58
C LEU A 23 5.70 7.25 -7.96
N ALA A 24 6.33 7.69 -9.04
CA ALA A 24 6.21 9.07 -9.50
C ALA A 24 4.75 9.43 -9.84
N ALA A 25 4.05 8.55 -10.56
CA ALA A 25 2.65 8.75 -10.93
C ALA A 25 1.72 8.76 -9.70
N GLY A 26 1.94 7.87 -8.73
CA GLY A 26 1.18 7.84 -7.48
C GLY A 26 1.36 9.11 -6.65
N THR A 27 2.60 9.58 -6.51
CA THR A 27 2.89 10.84 -5.80
C THR A 27 2.25 12.04 -6.50
N LEU A 28 2.33 12.09 -7.84
CA LEU A 28 1.66 13.12 -8.62
C LEU A 28 0.13 13.04 -8.47
N ALA A 29 -0.45 11.85 -8.45
CA ALA A 29 -1.88 11.66 -8.24
C ALA A 29 -2.31 12.15 -6.84
N ALA A 30 -1.52 11.89 -5.79
CA ALA A 30 -1.76 12.43 -4.46
C ALA A 30 -1.74 13.96 -4.46
N ALA A 31 -0.73 14.56 -5.09
CA ALA A 31 -0.58 16.01 -5.17
C ALA A 31 -1.73 16.65 -5.96
N VAL A 32 -2.10 16.09 -7.12
CA VAL A 32 -3.25 16.56 -7.90
C VAL A 32 -4.54 16.43 -7.08
N PHE A 33 -4.76 15.29 -6.43
CA PHE A 33 -5.93 15.08 -5.60
C PHE A 33 -6.03 16.08 -4.45
N HIS A 34 -4.90 16.40 -3.82
CA HIS A 34 -4.84 17.41 -2.76
C HIS A 34 -5.44 18.74 -3.23
N TYR A 35 -5.07 19.23 -4.40
CA TYR A 35 -5.65 20.47 -4.94
C TYR A 35 -7.07 20.31 -5.47
N VAL A 36 -7.42 19.17 -6.07
CA VAL A 36 -8.78 18.91 -6.57
C VAL A 36 -9.80 18.88 -5.45
N ALA A 37 -9.43 18.36 -4.27
CA ALA A 37 -10.33 18.23 -3.12
C ALA A 37 -10.88 19.58 -2.64
N PHE A 38 -10.13 20.67 -2.81
CA PHE A 38 -10.57 22.04 -2.50
C PHE A 38 -11.80 22.49 -3.30
N TYR A 39 -12.02 21.90 -4.47
CA TYR A 39 -13.14 22.22 -5.35
C TYR A 39 -14.31 21.24 -5.24
N LEU A 40 -14.25 20.30 -4.29
CA LEU A 40 -15.25 19.25 -4.12
C LEU A 40 -16.04 19.47 -2.83
N PRO A 41 -17.35 19.81 -2.92
CA PRO A 41 -18.23 20.00 -1.75
C PRO A 41 -18.22 18.82 -0.77
N TYR A 42 -17.98 17.61 -1.28
CA TYR A 42 -17.95 16.38 -0.48
C TYR A 42 -16.98 16.41 0.71
N PHE A 43 -15.91 17.20 0.64
CA PHE A 43 -14.93 17.32 1.73
C PHE A 43 -15.28 18.40 2.75
N TYR A 44 -16.39 19.12 2.56
CA TYR A 44 -16.83 20.21 3.41
C TYR A 44 -18.02 19.80 4.27
N PRO A 45 -18.06 20.20 5.55
CA PRO A 45 -19.25 20.06 6.39
C PRO A 45 -20.48 20.67 5.69
N GLY A 46 -21.51 19.87 5.44
CA GLY A 46 -22.73 20.31 4.78
C GLY A 46 -22.58 20.70 3.31
N GLY A 47 -21.43 20.45 2.68
CA GLY A 47 -21.20 20.75 1.26
C GLY A 47 -20.93 22.22 0.93
N VAL A 48 -20.72 23.07 1.94
CA VAL A 48 -20.51 24.51 1.74
C VAL A 48 -19.00 24.80 1.68
N ILE A 49 -18.53 25.20 0.50
CA ILE A 49 -17.12 25.56 0.30
C ILE A 49 -16.91 27.00 0.78
N ASP A 50 -15.99 27.19 1.74
CA ASP A 50 -15.56 28.51 2.18
C ASP A 50 -14.35 29.00 1.35
N ALA A 51 -14.24 30.31 1.10
CA ALA A 51 -13.20 30.87 0.24
C ALA A 51 -11.77 30.63 0.78
N ALA A 52 -11.61 30.48 2.09
CA ALA A 52 -10.34 30.22 2.75
C ALA A 52 -10.00 28.72 2.84
N HIS A 53 -10.93 27.84 2.44
CA HIS A 53 -10.86 26.39 2.59
C HIS A 53 -10.59 25.95 4.04
N ALA A 54 -10.96 26.77 5.02
CA ALA A 54 -10.69 26.55 6.44
C ALA A 54 -11.55 25.43 7.05
N THR A 55 -12.70 25.13 6.44
CA THR A 55 -13.65 24.12 6.95
C THR A 55 -13.48 22.74 6.30
N ILE A 56 -12.52 22.58 5.38
CA ILE A 56 -12.28 21.29 4.72
C ILE A 56 -11.89 20.21 5.72
N ASN A 57 -12.46 19.01 5.57
CA ASN A 57 -12.05 17.84 6.35
C ASN A 57 -10.73 17.27 5.80
N ALA A 58 -9.61 17.75 6.37
CA ALA A 58 -8.27 17.35 5.98
C ALA A 58 -8.03 15.83 6.10
N GLN A 59 -8.65 15.15 7.07
CA GLN A 59 -8.50 13.71 7.25
C GLN A 59 -9.15 12.94 6.09
N MET A 60 -10.35 13.33 5.67
CA MET A 60 -11.01 12.75 4.50
C MET A 60 -10.18 13.02 3.23
N GLN A 61 -9.74 14.25 3.01
CA GLN A 61 -8.90 14.61 1.86
C GLN A 61 -7.62 13.76 1.79
N ASN A 62 -6.91 13.59 2.90
CA ASN A 62 -5.69 12.78 2.97
C ASN A 62 -5.97 11.31 2.67
N PHE A 63 -7.06 10.76 3.19
CA PHE A 63 -7.42 9.36 2.98
C PHE A 63 -7.76 9.07 1.50
N TYR A 64 -8.58 9.92 0.88
CA TYR A 64 -8.88 9.78 -0.54
C TYR A 64 -7.67 10.06 -1.44
N GLY A 65 -6.80 11.00 -1.05
CA GLY A 65 -5.53 11.25 -1.72
C GLY A 65 -4.62 10.00 -1.69
N ALA A 66 -4.56 9.30 -0.56
CA ALA A 66 -3.82 8.04 -0.45
C ALA A 66 -4.42 6.93 -1.34
N ILE A 67 -5.75 6.83 -1.44
CA ILE A 67 -6.43 5.90 -2.35
C ILE A 67 -6.08 6.22 -3.80
N ALA A 68 -6.19 7.48 -4.21
CA ALA A 68 -5.86 7.92 -5.56
C ALA A 68 -4.39 7.60 -5.89
N ALA A 69 -3.48 7.91 -4.97
CA ALA A 69 -2.07 7.58 -5.09
C ALA A 69 -1.85 6.09 -5.29
N PHE A 70 -2.48 5.25 -4.46
CA PHE A 70 -2.36 3.80 -4.51
C PHE A 70 -2.86 3.22 -5.83
N VAL A 71 -4.03 3.66 -6.30
CA VAL A 71 -4.65 3.16 -7.54
C VAL A 71 -3.82 3.57 -8.76
N VAL A 72 -3.41 4.83 -8.85
CA VAL A 72 -2.62 5.32 -9.99
C VAL A 72 -1.23 4.66 -10.02
N ASP A 73 -0.57 4.55 -8.87
CA ASP A 73 0.70 3.85 -8.70
C ASP A 73 0.60 2.41 -9.21
N ALA A 74 -0.43 1.67 -8.76
CA ALA A 74 -0.67 0.29 -9.18
C ALA A 74 -0.91 0.17 -10.70
N ILE A 75 -1.78 1.01 -11.27
CA ILE A 75 -2.11 0.98 -12.70
C ILE A 75 -0.85 1.25 -13.54
N VAL A 76 -0.10 2.30 -13.20
CA VAL A 76 1.11 2.68 -13.95
C VAL A 76 2.19 1.61 -13.80
N THR A 77 2.40 1.05 -12.60
CA THR A 77 3.32 -0.08 -12.42
C THR A 77 2.92 -1.28 -13.29
N VAL A 78 1.64 -1.62 -13.36
CA VAL A 78 1.16 -2.73 -14.22
C VAL A 78 1.44 -2.44 -15.70
N ILE A 79 1.07 -1.26 -16.20
CA ILE A 79 1.26 -0.87 -17.60
C ILE A 79 2.76 -0.91 -17.97
N VAL A 80 3.60 -0.24 -17.18
CA VAL A 80 5.04 -0.16 -17.45
C VAL A 80 5.72 -1.53 -17.30
N THR A 81 5.21 -2.40 -16.42
CA THR A 81 5.69 -3.78 -16.30
C THR A 81 5.51 -4.55 -17.60
N PHE A 82 4.35 -4.41 -18.27
CA PHE A 82 4.11 -5.05 -19.56
C PHE A 82 4.98 -4.49 -20.71
N MET A 83 5.38 -3.22 -20.61
CA MET A 83 6.28 -2.59 -21.60
C MET A 83 7.76 -2.89 -21.33
N GLY A 84 8.10 -3.30 -20.10
CA GLY A 84 9.46 -3.54 -19.66
C GLY A 84 9.93 -4.99 -19.83
N LYS A 85 11.21 -5.22 -19.50
CA LYS A 85 11.80 -6.56 -19.41
C LYS A 85 11.92 -6.96 -17.93
N PRO A 86 11.46 -8.17 -17.55
CA PRO A 86 11.63 -8.67 -16.18
C PRO A 86 13.09 -8.98 -15.89
N LYS A 87 13.47 -8.87 -14.62
CA LYS A 87 14.80 -9.32 -14.15
C LYS A 87 14.92 -10.84 -14.19
N PRO A 88 16.14 -11.39 -14.37
CA PRO A 88 16.40 -12.81 -14.20
C PRO A 88 15.97 -13.31 -12.81
N LEU A 89 15.38 -14.50 -12.73
CA LEU A 89 14.89 -15.08 -11.46
C LEU A 89 15.99 -15.19 -10.39
N LYS A 90 17.25 -15.43 -10.79
CA LYS A 90 18.40 -15.51 -9.88
C LYS A 90 18.65 -14.23 -9.09
N GLU A 91 18.25 -13.07 -9.62
CA GLU A 91 18.39 -11.77 -8.95
C GLU A 91 17.20 -11.47 -8.02
N LEU A 92 16.14 -12.29 -8.07
CA LEU A 92 14.91 -12.11 -7.27
C LEU A 92 14.85 -13.07 -6.08
N ALA A 93 15.88 -13.90 -5.88
CA ALA A 93 15.98 -14.85 -4.79
C ALA A 93 15.85 -14.14 -3.43
N GLY A 94 14.88 -14.54 -2.63
CA GLY A 94 14.58 -13.95 -1.33
C GLY A 94 13.86 -12.59 -1.38
N LEU A 95 13.72 -11.96 -2.56
CA LEU A 95 13.11 -10.63 -2.70
C LEU A 95 11.62 -10.68 -3.05
N VAL A 96 11.23 -11.70 -3.83
CA VAL A 96 9.87 -11.86 -4.32
C VAL A 96 9.29 -13.15 -3.79
N TRP A 97 8.03 -13.10 -3.39
CA TRP A 97 7.29 -14.25 -2.93
C TRP A 97 7.32 -15.38 -3.98
N GLY A 98 7.62 -16.59 -3.52
CA GLY A 98 7.77 -17.76 -4.38
C GLY A 98 9.10 -17.85 -5.14
N VAL A 99 10.12 -17.05 -4.80
CA VAL A 99 11.52 -17.28 -5.20
C VAL A 99 12.38 -17.42 -3.93
N PRO A 100 12.57 -18.65 -3.41
CA PRO A 100 13.34 -18.84 -2.19
C PRO A 100 14.81 -18.43 -2.38
N ASP A 101 15.42 -17.89 -1.33
CA ASP A 101 16.87 -17.67 -1.28
C ASP A 101 17.58 -19.00 -1.05
N PRO A 102 18.49 -19.44 -1.94
CA PRO A 102 19.26 -20.67 -1.76
C PRO A 102 20.11 -20.70 -0.48
N ASN A 103 20.45 -19.53 0.07
CA ASN A 103 21.27 -19.41 1.28
C ASN A 103 20.44 -19.24 2.56
N ALA A 104 19.11 -19.14 2.45
CA ALA A 104 18.26 -18.98 3.63
C ALA A 104 18.18 -20.30 4.43
N PRO A 105 18.19 -20.23 5.78
CA PRO A 105 17.96 -21.39 6.63
C PRO A 105 16.62 -22.07 6.30
N ASP A 106 16.62 -23.40 6.28
CA ASP A 106 15.41 -24.19 6.02
C ASP A 106 14.35 -23.89 7.10
N PRO A 107 13.18 -23.34 6.72
CA PRO A 107 12.12 -23.00 7.67
C PRO A 107 11.64 -24.23 8.46
N SER A 108 11.75 -25.44 7.90
CA SER A 108 11.34 -26.68 8.56
C SER A 108 12.28 -27.09 9.70
N LYS A 109 13.52 -26.60 9.70
CA LYS A 109 14.54 -26.87 10.73
C LYS A 109 14.61 -25.79 11.79
N THR A 110 13.87 -24.70 11.61
CA THR A 110 13.85 -23.58 12.55
C THR A 110 12.88 -23.89 13.69
N PRO A 111 13.30 -23.84 14.97
CA PRO A 111 12.40 -24.06 16.10
C PRO A 111 11.20 -23.10 16.03
N LYS A 112 9.99 -23.62 16.24
CA LYS A 112 8.80 -22.77 16.26
C LYS A 112 8.90 -21.80 17.44
N PRO A 113 8.67 -20.50 17.22
CA PRO A 113 8.72 -19.53 18.31
C PRO A 113 7.63 -19.83 19.36
N PRO A 114 7.83 -19.43 20.62
CA PRO A 114 6.79 -19.44 21.63
C PRO A 114 5.51 -18.73 21.17
N TRP A 115 4.36 -19.05 21.77
CA TRP A 115 3.07 -18.51 21.34
C TRP A 115 3.00 -16.97 21.41
N TRP A 116 3.70 -16.34 22.36
CA TRP A 116 3.74 -14.87 22.51
C TRP A 116 4.63 -14.17 21.47
N GLU A 117 5.48 -14.91 20.76
CA GLU A 117 6.28 -14.43 19.63
C GLU A 117 5.65 -14.84 18.29
N SER A 118 4.54 -15.59 18.30
CA SER A 118 3.87 -16.05 17.10
C SER A 118 3.11 -14.90 16.43
N PRO A 119 3.50 -14.48 15.20
CA PRO A 119 2.81 -13.40 14.49
C PRO A 119 1.33 -13.71 14.24
N THR A 120 1.00 -14.99 14.01
CA THR A 120 -0.38 -15.43 13.77
C THR A 120 -1.25 -15.29 15.02
N VAL A 121 -0.74 -15.74 16.18
CA VAL A 121 -1.49 -15.65 17.44
C VAL A 121 -1.70 -14.19 17.83
N LEU A 122 -0.62 -13.39 17.82
CA LEU A 122 -0.68 -11.97 18.11
C LEU A 122 -1.61 -11.22 17.15
N GLY A 123 -1.59 -11.56 15.86
CA GLY A 123 -2.48 -10.98 14.85
C GLY A 123 -3.95 -11.25 15.14
N TRP A 124 -4.31 -12.48 15.48
CA TRP A 124 -5.70 -12.82 15.84
C TRP A 124 -6.16 -12.16 17.15
N VAL A 125 -5.27 -12.08 18.14
CA VAL A 125 -5.57 -11.38 19.40
C VAL A 125 -5.82 -9.90 19.15
N ALA A 126 -4.95 -9.24 18.36
CA ALA A 126 -5.13 -7.84 17.99
C ALA A 126 -6.46 -7.60 17.26
N LEU A 127 -6.79 -8.44 16.28
CA LEU A 127 -8.08 -8.37 15.57
C LEU A 127 -9.27 -8.55 16.50
N GLY A 128 -9.20 -9.49 17.45
CA GLY A 128 -10.25 -9.72 18.44
C GLY A 128 -10.46 -8.51 19.36
N ILE A 129 -9.37 -7.91 19.84
CA ILE A 129 -9.43 -6.68 20.66
C ILE A 129 -10.04 -5.53 19.86
N THR A 130 -9.57 -5.31 18.62
CA THR A 130 -10.12 -4.26 17.75
C THR A 130 -11.61 -4.44 17.52
N LEU A 131 -12.05 -5.66 17.19
CA LEU A 131 -13.47 -5.97 16.98
C LEU A 131 -14.30 -5.70 18.24
N LEU A 132 -13.84 -6.16 19.41
CA LEU A 132 -14.54 -5.99 20.67
C LEU A 132 -14.68 -4.52 21.04
N LEU A 133 -13.60 -3.74 20.93
CA LEU A 133 -13.64 -2.30 21.18
C LEU A 133 -14.56 -1.60 20.18
N SER A 134 -14.47 -1.94 18.89
CA SER A 134 -15.37 -1.39 17.87
C SER A 134 -16.83 -1.64 18.22
N LEU A 135 -17.22 -2.84 18.69
CA LEU A 135 -18.60 -3.14 19.07
C LEU A 135 -19.07 -2.39 20.34
N ILE A 136 -18.16 -2.04 21.25
CA ILE A 136 -18.48 -1.28 22.47
C ILE A 136 -18.73 0.20 22.16
N PHE A 137 -18.00 0.77 21.19
CA PHE A 137 -18.03 2.20 20.86
C PHE A 137 -18.86 2.56 19.62
N LEU A 138 -19.36 1.55 18.89
CA LEU A 138 -20.32 1.74 17.79
C LEU A 138 -21.68 2.20 18.33
#